data_AF-A0A4R9J3N8-F1
#
_entry.id   AF-A0A4R9J3N8-F1
#
_cell.length_a   1.000
_cell.length_b   1.000
_cell.length_c   1.000
_cell.angle_alpha   90.00
_cell.angle_beta   90.00
_cell.angle_gamma   90.00
#
_symmetry.space_group_name_H-M   'P 1'
#
loop_
_entity.id
_entity.type
_entity.pdbx_description
1 polymer ?
#
loop_
_entity_poly.entity_id
_entity_poly.type
_entity_poly.pdbx_seq_one_letter_code
_entity_poly.pdbx_strand_id
1 'polypeptide(L)'
;MLDIHDVLHRVVENFTELVNSIFDLPSGDNQNIGAEAKFLFGGWSWKDSKFRVWRLDYNPGIKAFISIEELLGKIGKITFIGDPEETEPGINIPEIALAKLKEIRTNTDSFDGKIGMEPMEVIVKMCRDSAVREVDGALQIGKIYKSGTNEFFGICWPSVINGKHTFLGKNYDLFTKPTVKYFDPDSCEILEEELPTRLPSLEDFEKNESFEFILNAYSGEENELRSNLSEPERNKLISIFKEYSYKKFLDNLTESQNGEYD
;
A
#
# COMPACT_ATOMS: atom_id res chain seq x y z
N MET A 1 0.28 7.70 27.75
CA MET A 1 0.44 7.36 26.33
C MET A 1 -0.78 7.87 25.60
N LEU A 2 -0.62 8.56 24.48
CA LEU A 2 -1.72 9.19 23.76
C LEU A 2 -2.42 8.12 22.90
N ASP A 3 -3.74 7.99 22.99
CA ASP A 3 -4.52 7.06 22.16
C ASP A 3 -5.01 7.76 20.89
N ILE A 4 -5.40 6.98 19.88
CA ILE A 4 -5.89 7.52 18.62
C ILE A 4 -7.12 8.44 18.76
N HIS A 5 -7.98 8.21 19.77
CA HIS A 5 -9.10 9.12 20.05
C HIS A 5 -8.63 10.51 20.50
N ASP A 6 -7.53 10.55 21.26
CA ASP A 6 -6.93 11.81 21.73
C ASP A 6 -6.31 12.57 20.54
N VAL A 7 -5.68 11.85 19.60
CA VAL A 7 -5.19 12.44 18.33
C VAL A 7 -6.35 12.96 17.49
N LEU A 8 -7.40 12.16 17.31
CA LEU A 8 -8.59 12.53 16.54
C LEU A 8 -9.18 13.84 17.03
N HIS A 9 -9.37 13.98 18.35
CA HIS A 9 -9.90 15.20 18.94
C HIS A 9 -9.03 16.41 18.56
N ARG A 10 -7.70 16.28 18.69
CA ARG A 10 -6.78 17.37 18.36
C ARG A 10 -6.76 17.69 16.86
N VAL A 11 -6.87 16.70 15.99
CA VAL A 11 -6.96 16.89 14.54
C VAL A 11 -8.25 17.66 14.19
N VAL A 12 -9.39 17.27 14.77
CA VAL A 12 -10.68 17.94 14.54
C VAL A 12 -10.65 19.40 15.02
N GLU A 13 -10.08 19.66 16.21
CA GLU A 13 -9.86 21.02 16.71
C GLU A 13 -9.00 21.83 15.73
N ASN A 14 -7.82 21.32 15.37
CA ASN A 14 -6.90 22.01 14.48
C ASN A 14 -7.53 22.30 13.11
N PHE A 15 -8.24 21.34 12.52
CA PHE A 15 -8.91 21.54 11.22
C PHE A 15 -10.01 22.59 11.32
N THR A 16 -10.73 22.60 12.44
CA THR A 16 -11.77 23.61 12.73
C THR A 16 -11.15 25.00 12.90
N GLU A 17 -10.06 25.12 13.65
CA GLU A 17 -9.31 26.38 13.80
C GLU A 17 -8.78 26.87 12.45
N LEU A 18 -8.20 25.98 11.65
CA LEU A 18 -7.67 26.31 10.33
C LEU A 18 -8.75 26.86 9.40
N VAL A 19 -9.88 26.17 9.24
CA VAL A 19 -10.97 26.66 8.38
C VAL A 19 -11.53 28.00 8.87
N ASN A 20 -11.69 28.17 10.18
CA ASN A 20 -12.16 29.43 10.75
C ASN A 20 -11.12 30.56 10.68
N SER A 21 -9.84 30.25 10.42
CA SER A 21 -8.76 31.23 10.27
C SER A 21 -8.64 31.81 8.85
N ILE A 22 -9.42 31.30 7.89
CA ILE A 22 -9.41 31.79 6.50
C ILE A 22 -10.26 33.07 6.45
N PHE A 23 -9.61 34.23 6.60
CA PHE A 23 -10.29 35.54 6.71
C PHE A 23 -10.30 36.36 5.42
N ASP A 24 -9.50 36.00 4.41
CA ASP A 24 -9.24 36.85 3.23
C ASP A 24 -9.58 36.08 1.95
N LEU A 25 -10.83 36.20 1.51
CA LEU A 25 -11.37 35.44 0.38
C LEU A 25 -11.87 36.40 -0.70
N PRO A 26 -11.56 36.13 -1.98
CA PRO A 26 -12.09 36.91 -3.08
C PRO A 26 -13.62 36.80 -3.09
N SER A 27 -14.29 37.90 -3.42
CA SER A 27 -15.74 38.09 -3.43
C SER A 27 -16.51 36.82 -3.87
N GLY A 28 -17.18 36.14 -2.94
CA GLY A 28 -17.91 34.88 -3.17
C GLY A 28 -18.74 34.43 -1.95
N ASP A 29 -19.48 33.33 -2.10
CA ASP A 29 -20.32 32.75 -1.04
C ASP A 29 -19.45 32.10 0.05
N ASN A 30 -18.99 32.94 0.98
CA ASN A 30 -18.09 32.54 2.07
C ASN A 30 -18.71 31.56 3.08
N GLN A 31 -20.01 31.25 2.98
CA GLN A 31 -20.70 30.38 3.94
C GLN A 31 -20.39 28.89 3.76
N ASN A 32 -19.96 28.48 2.57
CA ASN A 32 -19.74 27.07 2.21
C ASN A 32 -18.25 26.69 2.09
N ILE A 33 -17.34 27.58 2.48
CA ILE A 33 -15.91 27.34 2.39
C ILE A 33 -15.52 26.20 3.32
N GLY A 34 -14.90 25.16 2.74
CA GLY A 34 -14.52 23.94 3.44
C GLY A 34 -15.65 22.91 3.59
N ALA A 35 -16.89 23.20 3.17
CA ALA A 35 -18.01 22.25 3.22
C ALA A 35 -17.80 21.02 2.32
N GLU A 36 -16.98 21.16 1.28
CA GLU A 36 -16.60 20.08 0.37
C GLU A 36 -15.44 19.23 0.93
N ALA A 37 -14.67 19.75 1.88
CA ALA A 37 -13.49 19.07 2.40
C ALA A 37 -13.91 17.88 3.27
N LYS A 38 -13.56 16.67 2.81
CA LYS A 38 -13.76 15.42 3.53
C LYS A 38 -12.41 14.77 3.78
N PHE A 39 -12.23 14.23 4.98
CA PHE A 39 -11.00 13.52 5.33
C PHE A 39 -11.30 12.13 5.88
N LEU A 40 -10.36 11.23 5.65
CA LEU A 40 -10.34 9.94 6.31
C LEU A 40 -9.28 9.94 7.40
N PHE A 41 -9.66 9.52 8.61
CA PHE A 41 -8.73 9.36 9.72
C PHE A 41 -8.87 7.95 10.29
N GLY A 42 -7.77 7.24 10.49
CA GLY A 42 -7.82 5.88 11.00
C GLY A 42 -6.51 5.39 11.56
N GLY A 43 -6.59 4.29 12.30
CA GLY A 43 -5.43 3.65 12.92
C GLY A 43 -5.79 2.75 14.09
N TRP A 44 -4.80 2.44 14.91
CA TRP A 44 -4.93 1.50 16.03
C TRP A 44 -5.21 2.22 17.35
N SER A 45 -6.30 1.85 18.04
CA SER A 45 -6.50 2.23 19.44
C SER A 45 -5.89 1.16 20.33
N TRP A 46 -4.90 1.55 21.13
CA TRP A 46 -4.29 0.65 22.11
C TRP A 46 -5.20 0.46 23.34
N LYS A 47 -5.97 1.50 23.71
CA LYS A 47 -6.95 1.41 24.81
C LYS A 47 -7.99 0.33 24.54
N ASP A 48 -8.50 0.32 23.31
CA ASP A 48 -9.53 -0.62 22.90
C ASP A 48 -9.00 -1.93 22.31
N SER A 49 -7.72 -1.97 21.94
CA SER A 49 -7.12 -3.06 21.17
C SER A 49 -7.85 -3.38 19.85
N LYS A 50 -8.23 -2.34 19.10
CA LYS A 50 -8.89 -2.49 17.78
C LYS A 50 -8.58 -1.33 16.85
N PHE A 51 -8.61 -1.63 15.54
CA PHE A 51 -8.56 -0.61 14.50
C PHE A 51 -9.84 0.23 14.48
N ARG A 52 -9.67 1.48 14.09
CA ARG A 52 -10.70 2.50 14.01
C ARG A 52 -10.53 3.31 12.74
N VAL A 53 -11.66 3.72 12.18
CA VAL A 53 -11.73 4.57 11.00
C VAL A 53 -12.86 5.56 11.24
N TRP A 54 -12.58 6.83 10.99
CA TRP A 54 -13.51 7.94 11.07
C TRP A 54 -13.47 8.73 9.79
N ARG A 55 -14.64 9.17 9.35
CA ARG A 55 -14.76 10.23 8.37
C ARG A 55 -14.87 11.57 9.08
N LEU A 56 -14.15 12.57 8.59
CA LEU A 56 -14.23 13.95 9.07
C LEU A 56 -14.93 14.78 8.01
N ASP A 57 -16.07 15.34 8.38
CA ASP A 57 -16.90 16.20 7.53
C ASP A 57 -16.98 17.60 8.15
N TYR A 58 -16.88 18.65 7.35
CA TYR A 58 -17.15 20.00 7.84
C TYR A 58 -18.67 20.22 7.93
N ASN A 59 -19.14 20.72 9.07
CA ASN A 59 -20.54 21.07 9.28
C ASN A 59 -20.71 22.60 9.28
N PRO A 60 -21.31 23.20 8.23
CA PRO A 60 -21.50 24.65 8.13
C PRO A 60 -22.38 25.23 9.24
N GLY A 61 -23.33 24.46 9.77
CA GLY A 61 -24.26 24.90 10.80
C GLY A 61 -23.60 25.18 12.16
N ILE A 62 -22.54 24.43 12.48
CA ILE A 62 -21.74 24.63 13.71
C ILE A 62 -20.34 25.18 13.44
N LYS A 63 -19.99 25.39 12.16
CA LYS A 63 -18.69 25.89 11.70
C LYS A 63 -17.49 25.09 12.25
N ALA A 64 -17.64 23.77 12.25
CA ALA A 64 -16.64 22.86 12.79
C ALA A 64 -16.62 21.53 12.03
N PHE A 65 -15.46 20.87 12.07
CA PHE A 65 -15.38 19.48 11.65
C PHE A 65 -16.05 18.58 12.68
N ILE A 66 -16.77 17.58 12.18
CA ILE A 66 -17.34 16.50 12.98
C ILE A 66 -16.65 15.20 12.60
N SER A 67 -16.47 14.30 13.57
CA SER A 67 -15.95 12.96 13.32
C SER A 67 -17.08 11.94 13.40
N ILE A 68 -17.17 11.07 12.40
CA ILE A 68 -18.18 10.02 12.29
C ILE A 68 -17.42 8.69 12.24
N GLU A 69 -17.61 7.82 13.24
CA GLU A 69 -16.98 6.49 13.20
C GLU A 69 -17.64 5.65 12.10
N GLU A 70 -16.81 5.12 11.22
CA GLU A 70 -17.26 4.39 10.04
C GLU A 70 -17.38 2.89 10.34
N LEU A 71 -18.57 2.35 10.11
CA LEU A 71 -18.89 0.94 10.27
C LEU A 71 -19.89 0.51 9.21
N LEU A 72 -19.47 -0.40 8.34
CA LEU A 72 -20.28 -0.92 7.26
C LEU A 72 -20.96 -2.24 7.67
N GLY A 73 -21.88 -2.16 8.64
CA GLY A 73 -22.70 -3.29 9.09
C GLY A 73 -21.85 -4.54 9.40
N LYS A 74 -22.22 -5.68 8.78
CA LYS A 74 -21.50 -6.97 8.93
C LYS A 74 -20.21 -7.08 8.11
N ILE A 75 -20.02 -6.21 7.12
CA ILE A 75 -18.86 -6.23 6.21
C ILE A 75 -17.60 -5.81 6.96
N GLY A 76 -17.72 -4.90 7.93
CA GLY A 76 -16.64 -4.46 8.81
C GLY A 76 -16.41 -2.95 8.74
N LYS A 77 -15.20 -2.50 9.07
CA LYS A 77 -14.82 -1.08 9.08
C LYS A 77 -14.16 -0.69 7.77
N ILE A 78 -14.98 -0.37 6.76
CA ILE A 78 -14.55 0.14 5.45
C ILE A 78 -15.36 1.39 5.17
N THR A 79 -14.71 2.39 4.61
CA THR A 79 -15.37 3.55 4.03
C THR A 79 -14.62 3.97 2.78
N PHE A 80 -15.37 4.48 1.81
CA PHE A 80 -14.83 5.14 0.62
C PHE A 80 -15.20 6.61 0.72
N ILE A 81 -14.26 7.49 0.43
CA ILE A 81 -14.49 8.93 0.33
C ILE A 81 -14.06 9.40 -1.06
N GLY A 82 -14.71 10.44 -1.55
CA GLY A 82 -14.50 10.99 -2.88
C GLY A 82 -15.57 12.04 -3.17
N ASP A 83 -15.37 12.73 -4.27
CA ASP A 83 -16.28 13.76 -4.75
C ASP A 83 -17.40 13.13 -5.59
N PRO A 84 -18.58 13.76 -5.65
CA PRO A 84 -19.59 13.38 -6.64
C PRO A 84 -19.03 13.58 -8.04
N GLU A 85 -19.51 12.79 -8.99
CA GLU A 85 -19.10 12.89 -10.39
C GLU A 85 -19.43 14.29 -10.94
N GLU A 86 -18.48 14.94 -11.61
CA GLU A 86 -18.72 16.26 -12.20
C GLU A 86 -19.58 16.16 -13.47
N THR A 87 -19.46 15.03 -14.19
CA THR A 87 -20.06 14.81 -15.51
C THR A 87 -21.54 14.43 -15.47
N GLU A 88 -22.01 13.71 -14.44
CA GLU A 88 -23.41 13.31 -14.30
C GLU A 88 -23.96 13.59 -12.89
N PRO A 89 -24.84 14.60 -12.75
CA PRO A 89 -25.40 14.95 -11.44
C PRO A 89 -26.25 13.80 -10.89
N GLY A 90 -25.80 13.24 -9.76
CA GLY A 90 -26.46 12.11 -9.08
C GLY A 90 -25.57 10.88 -8.93
N ILE A 91 -24.41 10.84 -9.58
CA ILE A 91 -23.45 9.75 -9.39
C ILE A 91 -22.49 10.10 -8.25
N ASN A 92 -22.49 9.27 -7.21
CA ASN A 92 -21.64 9.42 -6.03
C ASN A 92 -20.56 8.33 -6.06
N ILE A 93 -19.30 8.71 -6.33
CA ILE A 93 -18.16 7.79 -6.51
C ILE A 93 -18.00 6.82 -5.32
N PRO A 94 -18.02 7.28 -4.05
CA PRO A 94 -18.12 6.42 -2.88
C PRO A 94 -19.22 5.36 -2.91
N GLU A 95 -20.42 5.70 -3.40
CA GLU A 95 -21.55 4.77 -3.48
C GLU A 95 -21.34 3.71 -4.56
N ILE A 96 -20.73 4.07 -5.69
CA ILE A 96 -20.32 3.11 -6.72
C ILE A 96 -19.30 2.13 -6.15
N ALA A 97 -18.26 2.62 -5.49
CA ALA A 97 -17.23 1.78 -4.88
C ALA A 97 -17.86 0.81 -3.86
N LEU A 98 -18.77 1.31 -3.04
CA LEU A 98 -19.49 0.49 -2.08
C LEU A 98 -20.39 -0.57 -2.74
N ALA A 99 -21.08 -0.23 -3.84
CA ALA A 99 -21.90 -1.16 -4.59
C ALA A 99 -21.04 -2.27 -5.21
N LYS A 100 -19.93 -1.93 -5.86
CA LYS A 100 -18.97 -2.90 -6.43
C LYS A 100 -18.39 -3.81 -5.34
N LEU A 101 -18.07 -3.28 -4.16
CA LEU A 101 -17.59 -4.10 -3.03
C LEU A 101 -18.66 -5.11 -2.56
N LYS A 102 -19.91 -4.65 -2.42
CA LYS A 102 -21.03 -5.53 -2.02
C LYS A 102 -21.27 -6.62 -3.06
N GLU A 103 -21.17 -6.31 -4.34
CA GLU A 103 -21.30 -7.27 -5.42
C GLU A 103 -20.22 -8.37 -5.34
N ILE A 104 -18.95 -7.99 -5.21
CA ILE A 104 -17.82 -8.94 -5.06
C ILE A 104 -18.04 -9.87 -3.86
N ARG A 105 -18.42 -9.33 -2.71
CA ARG A 105 -18.64 -10.13 -1.49
C ARG A 105 -19.87 -11.03 -1.55
N THR A 106 -20.90 -10.61 -2.29
CA THR A 106 -22.10 -11.44 -2.52
C THR A 106 -21.76 -12.62 -3.44
N ASN A 107 -20.99 -12.38 -4.50
CA ASN A 107 -20.60 -13.41 -5.46
C ASN A 107 -19.61 -14.44 -4.88
N THR A 108 -18.86 -14.07 -3.83
CA THR A 108 -17.87 -14.94 -3.17
C THR A 108 -18.40 -15.61 -1.90
N ASP A 109 -19.70 -15.46 -1.59
CA ASP A 109 -20.37 -15.96 -0.36
C ASP A 109 -19.60 -15.61 0.94
N SER A 110 -18.94 -14.44 0.92
CA SER A 110 -18.00 -14.03 1.95
C SER A 110 -18.52 -12.85 2.76
N PHE A 111 -19.82 -12.56 2.74
CA PHE A 111 -20.41 -11.29 3.18
C PHE A 111 -20.13 -10.92 4.65
N ASP A 112 -19.94 -11.90 5.54
CA ASP A 112 -19.62 -11.74 6.96
C ASP A 112 -18.18 -12.14 7.33
N GLY A 113 -17.37 -12.54 6.35
CA GLY A 113 -15.95 -12.88 6.52
C GLY A 113 -15.02 -11.70 6.83
N LYS A 114 -13.74 -12.02 7.07
CA LYS A 114 -12.68 -11.00 7.19
C LYS A 114 -12.52 -10.27 5.87
N ILE A 115 -12.30 -8.97 5.93
CA ILE A 115 -11.97 -8.14 4.77
C ILE A 115 -10.58 -8.52 4.28
N GLY A 116 -10.48 -8.90 3.01
CA GLY A 116 -9.23 -9.14 2.29
C GLY A 116 -8.85 -7.92 1.44
N MET A 117 -8.40 -8.20 0.21
CA MET A 117 -7.98 -7.19 -0.75
C MET A 117 -9.10 -6.72 -1.69
N GLU A 118 -10.36 -7.12 -1.45
CA GLU A 118 -11.51 -6.73 -2.28
C GLU A 118 -11.67 -5.20 -2.39
N PRO A 119 -11.41 -4.38 -1.35
CA PRO A 119 -11.44 -2.93 -1.50
C PRO A 119 -10.40 -2.42 -2.51
N MET A 120 -9.21 -3.02 -2.55
CA MET A 120 -8.19 -2.66 -3.53
C MET A 120 -8.64 -3.05 -4.94
N GLU A 121 -9.19 -4.25 -5.12
CA GLU A 121 -9.73 -4.72 -6.40
C GLU A 121 -10.79 -3.75 -6.94
N VAL A 122 -11.68 -3.25 -6.08
CA VAL A 122 -12.69 -2.24 -6.45
C VAL A 122 -12.03 -0.98 -6.99
N ILE A 123 -11.05 -0.42 -6.28
CA ILE A 123 -10.40 0.82 -6.73
C ILE A 123 -9.59 0.58 -8.01
N VAL A 124 -8.86 -0.54 -8.14
CA VAL A 124 -8.15 -0.89 -9.38
C VAL A 124 -9.10 -0.94 -10.58
N LYS A 125 -10.25 -1.61 -10.41
CA LYS A 125 -11.29 -1.67 -11.46
C LYS A 125 -11.83 -0.29 -11.79
N MET A 126 -12.09 0.55 -10.79
CA MET A 126 -12.56 1.91 -11.01
C MET A 126 -11.53 2.78 -11.75
N CYS A 127 -10.25 2.73 -11.36
CA CYS A 127 -9.18 3.47 -12.04
C CYS A 127 -9.01 3.12 -13.53
N ARG A 128 -9.46 1.94 -13.95
CA ARG A 128 -9.36 1.47 -15.33
C ARG A 128 -10.69 1.54 -16.08
N ASP A 129 -11.76 1.89 -15.38
CA ASP A 129 -13.09 2.03 -15.94
C ASP A 129 -13.21 3.41 -16.56
N SER A 130 -13.24 3.49 -17.88
CA SER A 130 -13.35 4.77 -18.59
C SER A 130 -14.66 5.52 -18.30
N ALA A 131 -15.65 4.84 -17.70
CA ALA A 131 -16.88 5.47 -17.24
C ALA A 131 -16.72 6.21 -15.89
N VAL A 132 -15.64 5.96 -15.14
CA VAL A 132 -15.35 6.62 -13.86
C VAL A 132 -14.07 7.44 -14.02
N ARG A 133 -14.20 8.67 -14.50
CA ARG A 133 -13.03 9.47 -14.93
C ARG A 133 -12.33 10.19 -13.77
N GLU A 134 -13.02 10.37 -12.67
CA GLU A 134 -12.61 11.08 -11.46
C GLU A 134 -11.58 10.30 -10.64
N VAL A 135 -11.55 8.98 -10.82
CA VAL A 135 -10.63 8.08 -10.13
C VAL A 135 -9.60 7.59 -11.14
N ASP A 136 -8.40 8.14 -11.11
CA ASP A 136 -7.31 7.79 -12.04
C ASP A 136 -5.95 7.84 -11.32
N GLY A 137 -4.93 7.31 -11.99
CA GLY A 137 -3.55 7.30 -11.55
C GLY A 137 -3.15 6.01 -10.82
N ALA A 138 -1.86 5.95 -10.50
CA ALA A 138 -1.33 4.83 -9.76
C ALA A 138 -1.81 4.87 -8.31
N LEU A 139 -2.29 3.73 -7.83
CA LEU A 139 -2.75 3.57 -6.47
C LEU A 139 -1.64 3.85 -5.44
N GLN A 140 -2.04 4.17 -4.23
CA GLN A 140 -1.15 4.33 -3.09
C GLN A 140 -1.66 3.48 -1.94
N ILE A 141 -0.79 2.67 -1.34
CA ILE A 141 -1.16 1.77 -0.25
C ILE A 141 -0.30 2.08 0.97
N GLY A 142 -0.97 2.32 2.08
CA GLY A 142 -0.38 2.42 3.41
C GLY A 142 -1.02 1.41 4.34
N LYS A 143 -0.20 0.70 5.13
CA LYS A 143 -0.64 -0.24 6.15
C LYS A 143 -0.26 0.27 7.53
N ILE A 144 -1.22 0.24 8.43
CA ILE A 144 -1.05 0.63 9.83
C ILE A 144 -0.98 -0.63 10.70
N TYR A 145 0.07 -0.73 11.51
CA TYR A 145 0.27 -1.84 12.43
C TYR A 145 -0.22 -1.53 13.85
N LYS A 146 -0.49 -2.57 14.64
CA LYS A 146 -0.88 -2.45 16.06
C LYS A 146 0.19 -1.76 16.92
N SER A 147 1.44 -1.82 16.49
CA SER A 147 2.58 -1.11 17.07
C SER A 147 2.52 0.41 16.87
N GLY A 148 1.63 0.91 16.01
CA GLY A 148 1.58 2.31 15.59
C GLY A 148 2.57 2.65 14.47
N THR A 149 3.32 1.67 13.96
CA THR A 149 4.18 1.84 12.77
C THR A 149 3.34 1.81 11.49
N ASN A 150 3.77 2.57 10.50
CA ASN A 150 3.15 2.61 9.17
C ASN A 150 4.14 2.08 8.15
N GLU A 151 3.65 1.32 7.17
CA GLU A 151 4.42 0.84 6.03
C GLU A 151 3.72 1.28 4.75
N PHE A 152 4.48 1.87 3.83
CA PHE A 152 3.99 2.25 2.52
C PHE A 152 4.50 1.27 1.49
N PHE A 153 3.65 0.95 0.53
CA PHE A 153 3.95 0.01 -0.53
C PHE A 153 3.97 0.72 -1.87
N GLY A 154 4.85 0.27 -2.75
CA GLY A 154 4.81 0.64 -4.15
C GLY A 154 3.80 -0.21 -4.92
N ILE A 155 3.49 0.17 -6.15
CA ILE A 155 2.57 -0.56 -7.03
C ILE A 155 3.15 -0.57 -8.45
N CYS A 156 3.11 -1.73 -9.09
CA CYS A 156 3.46 -1.85 -10.50
C CYS A 156 2.25 -1.45 -11.36
N TRP A 157 2.20 -0.20 -11.83
CA TRP A 157 1.03 0.39 -12.49
C TRP A 157 1.24 0.63 -13.99
N PRO A 158 0.28 0.29 -14.89
CA PRO A 158 -1.03 -0.27 -14.57
C PRO A 158 -1.01 -1.77 -14.30
N SER A 159 0.04 -2.50 -14.67
CA SER A 159 0.19 -3.94 -14.42
C SER A 159 1.66 -4.32 -14.31
N VAL A 160 1.98 -5.55 -13.90
CA VAL A 160 3.38 -6.01 -13.82
C VAL A 160 4.05 -6.15 -15.19
N ILE A 161 3.29 -6.56 -16.21
CA ILE A 161 3.84 -6.88 -17.55
C ILE A 161 4.29 -5.61 -18.29
N ASN A 162 3.50 -4.54 -18.24
CA ASN A 162 3.72 -3.32 -19.02
C ASN A 162 3.72 -2.04 -18.17
N GLY A 163 3.69 -2.18 -16.84
CA GLY A 163 3.64 -1.04 -15.92
C GLY A 163 5.00 -0.57 -15.45
N LYS A 164 4.96 0.56 -14.75
CA LYS A 164 6.09 1.18 -14.08
C LYS A 164 5.97 0.96 -12.58
N HIS A 165 7.11 0.95 -11.90
CA HIS A 165 7.13 0.99 -10.45
C HIS A 165 6.68 2.37 -9.99
N THR A 166 5.63 2.41 -9.19
CA THR A 166 5.09 3.65 -8.65
C THR A 166 5.15 3.64 -7.13
N PHE A 167 5.48 4.78 -6.54
CA PHE A 167 5.52 4.94 -5.09
C PHE A 167 5.12 6.36 -4.72
N LEU A 168 4.13 6.49 -3.83
CA LEU A 168 3.56 7.79 -3.41
C LEU A 168 3.21 8.72 -4.59
N GLY A 169 2.65 8.13 -5.66
CA GLY A 169 2.21 8.86 -6.86
C GLY A 169 3.31 9.22 -7.85
N LYS A 170 4.56 8.83 -7.60
CA LYS A 170 5.68 9.06 -8.53
C LYS A 170 6.05 7.78 -9.26
N ASN A 171 6.34 7.91 -10.55
CA ASN A 171 6.92 6.84 -11.39
C ASN A 171 8.43 6.74 -11.17
N TYR A 172 8.91 5.50 -11.09
CA TYR A 172 10.32 5.17 -10.95
C TYR A 172 10.74 4.14 -12.00
N ASP A 173 12.00 4.25 -12.40
CA ASP A 173 12.67 3.20 -13.16
C ASP A 173 13.12 2.09 -12.21
N LEU A 174 13.38 0.90 -12.76
CA LEU A 174 13.75 -0.28 -11.97
C LEU A 174 14.92 -0.03 -11.02
N PHE A 175 15.90 0.78 -11.45
CA PHE A 175 17.13 1.05 -10.70
C PHE A 175 17.02 2.26 -9.76
N THR A 176 15.98 3.08 -9.89
CA THR A 176 15.79 4.30 -9.08
C THR A 176 14.63 4.17 -8.09
N LYS A 177 13.90 3.06 -8.15
CA LYS A 177 12.74 2.81 -7.31
C LYS A 177 13.14 2.68 -5.83
N PRO A 178 12.32 3.20 -4.90
CA PRO A 178 12.53 2.98 -3.48
C PRO A 178 12.54 1.48 -3.12
N THR A 179 13.36 1.13 -2.13
CA THR A 179 13.49 -0.23 -1.59
C THR A 179 12.32 -0.55 -0.64
N VAL A 180 11.11 -0.56 -1.18
CA VAL A 180 9.88 -0.97 -0.51
C VAL A 180 9.31 -2.21 -1.19
N LYS A 181 8.34 -2.87 -0.55
CA LYS A 181 7.55 -3.93 -1.17
C LYS A 181 6.60 -3.33 -2.21
N TYR A 182 6.38 -4.04 -3.31
CA TYR A 182 5.48 -3.60 -4.39
C TYR A 182 4.29 -4.54 -4.50
N PHE A 183 3.09 -4.02 -4.77
CA PHE A 183 1.94 -4.84 -5.13
C PHE A 183 1.80 -4.97 -6.65
N ASP A 184 1.32 -6.13 -7.07
CA ASP A 184 0.67 -6.30 -8.35
C ASP A 184 -0.80 -5.83 -8.25
N PRO A 185 -1.23 -4.84 -9.04
CA PRO A 185 -2.61 -4.36 -9.01
C PRO A 185 -3.64 -5.39 -9.51
N ASP A 186 -3.24 -6.39 -10.31
CA ASP A 186 -4.16 -7.38 -10.87
C ASP A 186 -4.46 -8.51 -9.89
N SER A 187 -3.42 -9.06 -9.26
CA SER A 187 -3.55 -10.14 -8.27
C SER A 187 -3.79 -9.63 -6.84
N CYS A 188 -3.50 -8.35 -6.57
CA CYS A 188 -3.44 -7.77 -5.23
C CYS A 188 -2.42 -8.46 -4.30
N GLU A 189 -1.42 -9.12 -4.87
CA GLU A 189 -0.34 -9.78 -4.12
C GLU A 189 0.92 -8.91 -4.05
N ILE A 190 1.72 -9.13 -3.02
CA ILE A 190 3.01 -8.46 -2.88
C ILE A 190 4.01 -9.20 -3.77
N LEU A 191 4.64 -8.44 -4.67
CA LEU A 191 5.80 -8.85 -5.43
C LEU A 191 6.99 -8.91 -4.48
N GLU A 192 7.26 -10.11 -3.96
CA GLU A 192 8.53 -10.40 -3.31
C GLU A 192 9.62 -10.54 -4.39
N GLU A 193 10.86 -10.16 -4.07
CA GLU A 193 11.98 -10.62 -4.88
C GLU A 193 12.03 -12.15 -4.74
N GLU A 194 11.53 -12.86 -5.74
CA GLU A 194 11.42 -14.31 -5.69
C GLU A 194 12.81 -14.91 -5.55
N LEU A 195 13.02 -15.57 -4.41
CA LEU A 195 14.17 -16.44 -4.26
C LEU A 195 14.04 -17.58 -5.28
N PRO A 196 15.14 -17.95 -5.97
CA PRO A 196 15.10 -19.08 -6.88
C PRO A 196 14.61 -20.31 -6.13
N THR A 197 13.70 -21.07 -6.74
CA THR A 197 13.13 -22.28 -6.15
C THR A 197 14.16 -23.39 -5.99
N ARG A 198 15.21 -23.37 -6.82
CA ARG A 198 16.34 -24.30 -6.79
C ARG A 198 17.64 -23.58 -7.10
N LEU A 199 18.73 -24.00 -6.47
CA LEU A 199 20.08 -23.52 -6.80
C LEU A 199 20.83 -24.57 -7.63
N PRO A 200 21.33 -24.21 -8.82
CA PRO A 200 22.02 -25.16 -9.70
C PRO A 200 23.37 -25.65 -9.12
N SER A 201 24.04 -24.83 -8.31
CA SER A 201 25.24 -25.24 -7.56
C SER A 201 25.33 -24.46 -6.25
N LEU A 202 25.58 -25.18 -5.15
CA LEU A 202 25.89 -24.61 -3.84
C LEU A 202 27.39 -24.33 -3.68
N GLU A 203 28.25 -24.98 -4.47
CA GLU A 203 29.72 -24.87 -4.40
C GLU A 203 30.18 -23.42 -4.60
N ASP A 204 29.44 -22.68 -5.44
CA ASP A 204 29.61 -21.25 -5.70
C ASP A 204 29.59 -20.39 -4.41
N PHE A 205 28.95 -20.88 -3.35
CA PHE A 205 28.80 -20.19 -2.07
C PHE A 205 29.68 -20.73 -0.94
N GLU A 206 30.52 -21.75 -1.17
CA GLU A 206 31.32 -22.41 -0.12
C GLU A 206 32.21 -21.44 0.67
N LYS A 207 32.71 -20.41 0.00
CA LYS A 207 33.58 -19.38 0.61
C LYS A 207 32.80 -18.27 1.32
N ASN A 208 31.48 -18.30 1.27
CA ASN A 208 30.63 -17.31 1.92
C ASN A 208 30.50 -17.63 3.42
N GLU A 209 30.66 -16.63 4.29
CA GLU A 209 30.49 -16.81 5.74
C GLU A 209 29.09 -17.29 6.13
N SER A 210 28.09 -17.07 5.27
CA SER A 210 26.72 -17.54 5.43
C SER A 210 26.43 -18.86 4.71
N PHE A 211 27.44 -19.62 4.26
CA PHE A 211 27.24 -20.87 3.51
C PHE A 211 26.37 -21.89 4.26
N GLU A 212 26.63 -22.12 5.55
CA GLU A 212 25.82 -22.99 6.41
C GLU A 212 24.34 -22.58 6.45
N PHE A 213 24.07 -21.28 6.39
CA PHE A 213 22.70 -20.77 6.36
C PHE A 213 22.04 -21.03 4.99
N ILE A 214 22.77 -20.87 3.89
CA ILE A 214 22.27 -21.18 2.54
C ILE A 214 21.97 -22.69 2.44
N LEU A 215 22.85 -23.55 2.94
CA LEU A 215 22.70 -25.00 2.91
C LEU A 215 21.51 -25.50 3.74
N ASN A 216 21.21 -24.81 4.85
CA ASN A 216 19.98 -25.05 5.62
C ASN A 216 18.70 -24.52 4.96
N ALA A 217 18.81 -23.51 4.11
CA ALA A 217 17.69 -22.91 3.39
C ALA A 217 17.40 -23.60 2.05
N TYR A 218 18.43 -24.14 1.41
CA TYR A 218 18.40 -24.88 0.15
C TYR A 218 18.88 -26.30 0.41
N SER A 219 17.94 -27.22 0.58
CA SER A 219 18.20 -28.57 1.07
C SER A 219 17.51 -29.63 0.22
N GLY A 220 17.92 -30.89 0.36
CA GLY A 220 17.41 -32.00 -0.45
C GLY A 220 18.31 -32.32 -1.65
N GLU A 221 17.92 -33.32 -2.44
CA GLU A 221 18.75 -33.85 -3.53
C GLU A 221 18.94 -32.87 -4.70
N GLU A 222 18.03 -31.90 -4.85
CA GLU A 222 18.06 -30.89 -5.93
C GLU A 222 18.30 -29.45 -5.42
N ASN A 223 18.81 -29.29 -4.19
CA ASN A 223 19.03 -27.98 -3.56
C ASN A 223 17.78 -27.09 -3.63
N GLU A 224 16.65 -27.59 -3.13
CA GLU A 224 15.36 -26.90 -3.21
C GLU A 224 15.19 -25.91 -2.06
N LEU A 225 14.55 -24.78 -2.36
CA LEU A 225 14.21 -23.77 -1.36
C LEU A 225 13.22 -24.35 -0.35
N ARG A 226 13.58 -24.28 0.93
CA ARG A 226 12.74 -24.72 2.04
C ARG A 226 11.43 -23.92 2.08
N SER A 227 10.29 -24.61 2.04
CA SER A 227 8.96 -23.99 1.91
C SER A 227 8.51 -23.13 3.11
N ASN A 228 9.09 -23.33 4.29
CA ASN A 228 8.68 -22.67 5.54
C ASN A 228 9.67 -21.57 6.02
N LEU A 229 10.40 -20.93 5.11
CA LEU A 229 11.27 -19.80 5.46
C LEU A 229 10.49 -18.61 6.00
N SER A 230 10.94 -18.06 7.13
CA SER A 230 10.43 -16.81 7.68
C SER A 230 10.88 -15.60 6.83
N GLU A 231 10.15 -14.48 6.91
CA GLU A 231 10.52 -13.23 6.22
C GLU A 231 11.97 -12.77 6.51
N PRO A 232 12.48 -12.78 7.76
CA PRO A 232 13.87 -12.42 8.03
C PRO A 232 14.88 -13.34 7.34
N GLU A 233 14.59 -14.64 7.27
CA GLU A 233 15.45 -15.60 6.57
C GLU A 233 15.45 -15.34 5.06
N ARG A 234 14.29 -15.04 4.46
CA ARG A 234 14.17 -14.67 3.04
C ARG A 234 14.98 -13.42 2.71
N ASN A 235 14.83 -12.37 3.53
CA ASN A 235 15.57 -11.12 3.36
C ASN A 235 17.08 -11.33 3.47
N LYS A 236 17.52 -12.21 4.38
CA LYS A 236 18.93 -12.58 4.51
C LYS A 236 19.44 -13.29 3.25
N LEU A 237 18.70 -14.25 2.70
CA LEU A 237 19.07 -14.93 1.44
C LEU A 237 19.18 -13.96 0.27
N ILE A 238 18.20 -13.05 0.12
CA ILE A 238 18.23 -12.01 -0.92
C ILE A 238 19.51 -11.16 -0.79
N SER A 239 19.86 -10.74 0.43
CA SER A 239 21.07 -9.95 0.68
C SER A 239 22.34 -10.72 0.31
N ILE A 240 22.42 -12.01 0.68
CA ILE A 240 23.58 -12.85 0.36
C ILE A 240 23.74 -13.00 -1.16
N PHE A 241 22.64 -13.22 -1.89
CA PHE A 241 22.69 -13.35 -3.35
C PHE A 241 23.10 -12.04 -4.02
N LYS A 242 22.58 -10.90 -3.57
CA LYS A 242 23.01 -9.59 -4.07
C LYS A 242 24.51 -9.36 -3.88
N GLU A 243 25.04 -9.68 -2.70
CA GLU A 243 26.46 -9.54 -2.40
C GLU A 243 27.31 -10.48 -3.25
N TYR A 244 26.90 -11.75 -3.37
CA TYR A 244 27.59 -12.74 -4.19
C TYR A 244 27.62 -12.33 -5.67
N SER A 245 26.48 -11.94 -6.24
CA SER A 245 26.40 -11.47 -7.63
C SER A 245 27.31 -10.27 -7.87
N TYR A 246 27.39 -9.33 -6.92
CA TYR A 246 28.27 -8.19 -7.02
C TYR A 246 29.76 -8.57 -6.97
N LYS A 247 30.15 -9.47 -6.04
CA LYS A 247 31.53 -10.00 -5.97
C LYS A 247 31.93 -10.71 -7.26
N LYS A 248 31.10 -11.63 -7.75
CA LYS A 248 31.34 -12.35 -9.01
C LYS A 248 31.47 -11.41 -10.21
N PHE A 249 30.67 -10.34 -10.24
CA PHE A 249 30.79 -9.30 -11.26
C PHE A 249 32.14 -8.56 -11.20
N LEU A 250 32.61 -8.19 -10.00
CA LEU A 250 33.93 -7.56 -9.83
C LEU A 250 35.09 -8.49 -10.20
N ASP A 251 34.99 -9.77 -9.83
CA ASP A 251 36.00 -10.78 -10.16
C ASP A 251 36.10 -10.94 -11.68
N ASN A 252 34.97 -11.05 -12.38
CA ASN A 252 34.91 -11.14 -13.84
C ASN A 252 35.51 -9.90 -14.54
N LEU A 253 35.31 -8.70 -13.98
CA LEU A 253 35.93 -7.47 -14.49
C LEU A 253 37.45 -7.48 -14.32
N THR A 254 37.94 -8.01 -13.19
CA THR A 254 39.37 -8.09 -12.88
C THR A 254 40.07 -9.14 -13.76
N GLU A 255 39.43 -10.28 -14.01
CA GLU A 255 39.92 -11.29 -14.95
C GLU A 255 39.95 -10.77 -16.39
N SER A 256 38.94 -9.99 -16.81
CA SER A 256 38.90 -9.39 -18.15
C SER A 256 39.99 -8.35 -18.38
N GLN A 257 40.39 -7.59 -17.35
CA GLN A 257 41.51 -6.63 -17.45
C GLN A 257 42.89 -7.30 -17.48
N ASN A 258 43.02 -8.47 -16.87
CA ASN A 258 44.27 -9.24 -16.88
C ASN A 258 44.45 -10.06 -18.17
N GLY A 259 43.38 -10.28 -18.95
CA GLY A 259 43.42 -11.00 -20.23
C GLY A 259 43.70 -10.15 -21.48
N GLU A 260 43.82 -8.81 -21.36
CA GLU A 260 44.17 -7.90 -22.47
C GLU A 260 45.69 -7.63 -22.59
N TYR A 261 46.52 -8.31 -21.79
CA TYR A 261 47.99 -8.16 -21.80
C TYR A 261 48.76 -9.45 -22.11
N ASP A 262 48.15 -10.41 -22.82
CA ASP A 262 48.85 -11.57 -23.42
C ASP A 262 48.82 -11.54 -24.96
#